data_AF-A2QUA8-F1
#
_entry.id   AF-A2QUA8-F1
#
_cell.length_a   1.000
_cell.length_b   1.000
_cell.length_c   1.000
_cell.angle_alpha   90.00
_cell.angle_beta   90.00
_cell.angle_gamma   90.00
#
_symmetry.space_group_name_H-M   'P 1'
#
loop_
_entity.id
_entity.type
_entity.pdbx_description
1 polymer ?
#
loop_
_entity_poly.entity_id
_entity_poly.type
_entity_poly.pdbx_seq_one_letter_code
_entity_poly.pdbx_strand_id
1 'polypeptide(L)'
;MESEKKRRASKPKVKTGCRTCKIRRVKCDEGRPACKRCVSTGRVCDGYGVWSEAKKPTVDGNTGAPRAFQSLLSSYNAPVPIPHAACAERKYVEWFIQCTIFKIGGVFSSQFWGRTVVQALSQELAVRHAVLALASTHKYRTQRSVRGTATAGHLSEHEKFTLQHYNKAIGCLQAEMRRNNKQTQSMIVALITCMVFVTLEMMRGQYRTSHTHLQHGLRLVKEIQRLAGAPKTGRFRIRTSSQTNEDDVIEVFSRLKVHYALLGHGTKYSNLDYDVQPRHLPYEFPSIEQARQYLDGLLARAQDLVEMGRHVETDMFVATQGYQQFLESQWHLEKDLEVWLDVYRSSLGKFSAQDLIQNTLARGLLGMYHAMALIMVTTCIPWDDETAFDLQTDRFMSIIREAIGICQALKIAYPDFPTSGSLNCPLGMAFTMDIGFIQPLYYTAIKCRIPQIRRHAIELLRLAPHREGIWNGILTARIAEEVVAYEEWNIDASLTMAKSLDLFSLPEAGDSLTVLPYLCRISDVHVELPDENTGEATATFWQREDGRSWKVDERKFQTEDP
;
A
#
# COMPACT_ATOMS: atom_id res chain seq x y z
N MET A 1 -44.09 49.89 36.09
CA MET A 1 -42.67 50.25 35.85
C MET A 1 -41.85 48.97 35.90
N GLU A 2 -41.00 48.82 34.89
CA GLU A 2 -40.34 47.59 34.42
C GLU A 2 -39.49 46.83 35.45
N SER A 3 -39.56 45.50 35.38
CA SER A 3 -38.75 44.56 36.14
C SER A 3 -37.28 44.58 35.67
N GLU A 4 -36.35 44.88 36.59
CA GLU A 4 -34.91 44.81 36.36
C GLU A 4 -34.44 43.40 35.93
N LYS A 5 -33.90 43.29 34.72
CA LYS A 5 -33.22 42.09 34.22
C LYS A 5 -31.87 41.93 34.91
N LYS A 6 -31.74 40.91 35.78
CA LYS A 6 -30.45 40.45 36.34
C LYS A 6 -29.46 40.10 35.22
N ARG A 7 -28.37 40.87 35.09
CA ARG A 7 -27.23 40.56 34.22
C ARG A 7 -26.47 39.34 34.77
N ARG A 8 -26.36 38.27 33.97
CA ARG A 8 -25.57 37.07 34.29
C ARG A 8 -24.07 37.40 34.36
N ALA A 9 -23.42 37.00 35.44
CA ALA A 9 -21.97 37.09 35.60
C ALA A 9 -21.22 36.36 34.47
N SER A 10 -20.39 37.11 33.74
CA SER A 10 -19.54 36.58 32.66
C SER A 10 -18.34 35.84 33.26
N LYS A 11 -18.44 34.51 33.36
CA LYS A 11 -17.27 33.65 33.66
C LYS A 11 -16.37 33.55 32.42
N PRO A 12 -15.04 33.45 32.58
CA PRO A 12 -14.08 33.41 31.47
C PRO A 12 -14.39 32.25 30.52
N LYS A 13 -14.40 32.55 29.22
CA LYS A 13 -14.62 31.57 28.15
C LYS A 13 -13.41 30.64 28.07
N VAL A 14 -13.61 29.35 28.31
CA VAL A 14 -12.59 28.31 28.09
C VAL A 14 -12.24 28.29 26.60
N LYS A 15 -10.99 28.63 26.26
CA LYS A 15 -10.49 28.69 24.85
C LYS A 15 -10.34 27.30 24.21
N THR A 16 -10.41 26.25 25.01
CA THR A 16 -10.11 24.85 24.66
C THR A 16 -11.33 23.99 24.35
N GLY A 17 -12.55 24.54 24.37
CA GLY A 17 -13.76 23.76 24.04
C GLY A 17 -13.89 23.39 22.55
N CYS A 18 -14.60 22.29 22.25
CA CYS A 18 -14.81 21.81 20.89
C CYS A 18 -15.64 22.80 20.08
N ARG A 19 -15.50 22.78 18.75
CA ARG A 19 -16.17 23.73 17.86
C ARG A 19 -17.69 23.64 17.97
N THR A 20 -18.27 22.46 18.10
CA THR A 20 -19.71 22.26 18.29
C THR A 20 -20.22 22.90 19.59
N CYS A 21 -19.51 22.74 20.72
CA CYS A 21 -19.89 23.39 21.98
C CYS A 21 -19.71 24.91 21.95
N LYS A 22 -18.66 25.40 21.26
CA LYS A 22 -18.42 26.84 21.06
C LYS A 22 -19.52 27.50 20.23
N ILE A 23 -19.93 26.89 19.12
CA ILE A 23 -21.06 27.36 18.28
C ILE A 23 -22.33 27.41 19.13
N ARG A 24 -22.57 26.37 19.91
CA ARG A 24 -23.74 26.26 20.81
C ARG A 24 -23.68 27.16 22.04
N ARG A 25 -22.56 27.87 22.27
CA ARG A 25 -22.30 28.70 23.46
C ARG A 25 -22.53 27.95 24.78
N VAL A 26 -22.23 26.64 24.80
CA VAL A 26 -22.28 25.79 25.99
C VAL A 26 -20.86 25.38 26.41
N LYS A 27 -20.61 25.23 27.71
CA LYS A 27 -19.32 24.75 28.22
C LYS A 27 -18.98 23.37 27.63
N CYS A 28 -17.78 23.18 27.13
CA CYS A 28 -17.32 21.87 26.67
C CYS A 28 -16.67 21.12 27.84
N ASP A 29 -16.85 19.80 27.88
CA ASP A 29 -16.16 18.91 28.83
C ASP A 29 -14.77 18.45 28.36
N GLU A 30 -14.36 18.87 27.15
CA GLU A 30 -13.01 18.68 26.59
C GLU A 30 -12.57 17.22 26.37
N GLY A 31 -13.49 16.26 26.49
CA GLY A 31 -13.27 14.87 26.13
C GLY A 31 -12.85 14.71 24.66
N ARG A 32 -11.84 13.87 24.41
CA ARG A 32 -11.34 13.52 23.06
C ARG A 32 -11.67 12.05 22.75
N PRO A 33 -11.99 11.70 21.49
CA PRO A 33 -12.06 12.55 20.30
C PRO A 33 -13.35 13.41 20.21
N ALA A 34 -14.38 13.07 20.99
CA ALA A 34 -15.65 13.80 21.04
C ALA A 34 -16.05 14.17 22.48
N CYS A 35 -16.64 15.35 22.64
CA CYS A 35 -17.11 15.82 23.94
C CYS A 35 -18.36 15.05 24.40
N LYS A 36 -18.48 14.72 25.69
CA LYS A 36 -19.66 14.01 26.23
C LYS A 36 -20.96 14.74 25.94
N ARG A 37 -20.97 16.08 25.96
CA ARG A 37 -22.18 16.86 25.61
C ARG A 37 -22.58 16.77 24.14
N CYS A 38 -21.62 16.51 23.27
CA CYS A 38 -21.84 16.35 21.84
C CYS A 38 -22.48 14.98 21.63
N VAL A 39 -21.85 13.94 22.19
CA VAL A 39 -22.29 12.54 22.16
C VAL A 39 -23.66 12.37 22.82
N SER A 40 -23.86 12.89 24.04
CA SER A 40 -25.11 12.74 24.80
C SER A 40 -26.30 13.44 24.16
N THR A 41 -26.06 14.30 23.18
CA THR A 41 -27.13 15.00 22.44
C THR A 41 -27.21 14.54 20.99
N GLY A 42 -26.58 13.41 20.65
CA GLY A 42 -26.61 12.80 19.32
C GLY A 42 -25.95 13.62 18.22
N ARG A 43 -25.03 14.54 18.57
CA ARG A 43 -24.38 15.44 17.61
C ARG A 43 -22.93 15.06 17.38
N VAL A 44 -22.51 15.11 16.13
CA VAL A 44 -21.10 14.97 15.73
C VAL A 44 -20.29 16.08 16.40
N CYS A 45 -19.20 15.70 17.08
CA CYS A 45 -18.30 16.64 17.71
C CYS A 45 -17.23 17.06 16.69
N ASP A 46 -17.28 18.31 16.26
CA ASP A 46 -16.35 18.90 15.27
C ASP A 46 -14.90 19.07 15.80
N GLY A 47 -14.58 18.48 16.95
CA GLY A 47 -13.25 18.46 17.53
C GLY A 47 -12.73 19.81 18.04
N TYR A 48 -11.45 19.83 18.40
CA TYR A 48 -10.74 20.94 19.03
C TYR A 48 -9.70 21.50 18.05
N GLY A 49 -10.06 22.53 17.28
CA GLY A 49 -9.13 23.18 16.34
C GLY A 49 -8.21 24.20 17.03
N VAL A 50 -6.94 24.24 16.62
CA VAL A 50 -6.00 25.34 16.91
C VAL A 50 -6.45 26.55 16.09
N TRP A 51 -7.20 27.45 16.71
CA TRP A 51 -7.48 28.77 16.16
C TRP A 51 -6.69 29.77 17.00
N SER A 52 -5.65 30.34 16.41
CA SER A 52 -5.03 31.55 16.93
C SER A 52 -4.88 32.51 15.76
N GLU A 53 -5.75 33.53 15.75
CA GLU A 53 -5.44 34.80 15.11
C GLU A 53 -4.07 35.29 15.59
N ALA A 54 -3.31 35.85 14.66
CA ALA A 54 -1.97 36.33 14.84
C ALA A 54 -1.79 37.16 16.12
N LYS A 55 -0.86 36.74 16.99
CA LYS A 55 -0.03 37.61 17.85
C LYS A 55 1.22 36.84 18.34
N LYS A 56 2.32 37.58 18.44
CA LYS A 56 3.73 37.19 18.67
C LYS A 56 3.96 36.27 19.90
N PRO A 57 5.07 35.50 19.93
CA PRO A 57 5.28 34.46 20.93
C PRO A 57 5.76 35.05 22.26
N THR A 58 5.18 34.55 23.34
CA THR A 58 5.83 34.50 24.65
C THR A 58 5.73 33.06 25.17
N VAL A 59 6.86 32.60 25.67
CA VAL A 59 7.22 31.26 26.10
C VAL A 59 6.35 30.77 27.27
N ASP A 60 6.08 29.46 27.25
CA ASP A 60 5.82 28.52 28.37
C ASP A 60 4.53 27.69 28.31
N GLY A 61 4.68 26.37 28.49
CA GLY A 61 3.64 25.48 29.02
C GLY A 61 3.25 24.25 28.21
N ASN A 62 3.98 23.16 28.42
CA ASN A 62 3.73 21.77 28.01
C ASN A 62 2.24 21.32 28.05
N THR A 63 1.74 20.75 26.95
CA THR A 63 0.71 19.69 26.95
C THR A 63 0.96 18.73 25.78
N GLY A 64 1.29 17.48 26.10
CA GLY A 64 1.85 16.50 25.17
C GLY A 64 0.86 15.94 24.16
N ALA A 65 1.27 15.95 22.89
CA ALA A 65 0.76 15.08 21.84
C ALA A 65 1.25 13.63 22.08
N PRO A 66 0.61 12.59 21.49
CA PRO A 66 1.15 11.24 21.52
C PRO A 66 2.59 11.23 20.98
N ARG A 67 3.54 10.74 21.78
CA ARG A 67 4.99 10.92 21.56
C ARG A 67 5.53 10.28 20.27
N ALA A 68 4.82 9.33 19.67
CA ALA A 68 5.17 8.79 18.35
C ALA A 68 5.04 9.84 17.22
N PHE A 69 3.99 10.67 17.26
CA PHE A 69 3.85 11.84 16.38
C PHE A 69 4.97 12.87 16.62
N GLN A 70 5.41 13.02 17.87
CA GLN A 70 6.38 14.04 18.27
C GLN A 70 7.83 13.65 17.94
N SER A 71 8.18 12.36 17.90
CA SER A 71 9.54 11.89 17.59
C SER A 71 9.93 12.15 16.12
N LEU A 72 9.03 11.86 15.17
CA LEU A 72 9.26 12.15 13.76
C LEU A 72 9.16 13.67 13.48
N LEU A 73 8.16 14.36 14.04
CA LEU A 73 8.04 15.83 13.89
C LEU A 73 9.20 16.61 14.53
N SER A 74 9.85 16.09 15.58
CA SER A 74 11.02 16.73 16.20
C SER A 74 12.24 16.77 15.28
N SER A 75 12.35 15.81 14.33
CA SER A 75 13.40 15.82 13.31
C SER A 75 13.15 16.84 12.18
N TYR A 76 11.89 17.28 11.98
CA TYR A 76 11.48 18.24 10.95
C TYR A 76 11.10 19.62 11.51
N ASN A 77 11.37 19.89 12.79
CA ASN A 77 11.12 21.19 13.42
C ASN A 77 12.11 22.29 12.98
N ALA A 78 13.12 21.96 12.17
CA ALA A 78 13.82 22.96 11.39
C ALA A 78 12.89 23.39 10.25
N PRO A 79 12.46 24.67 10.14
CA PRO A 79 11.78 25.12 8.94
C PRO A 79 12.68 24.78 7.76
N VAL A 80 12.23 23.91 6.85
CA VAL A 80 12.93 23.67 5.58
C VAL A 80 13.19 25.06 4.99
N PRO A 81 14.44 25.52 4.90
CA PRO A 81 14.71 26.82 4.32
C PRO A 81 14.36 26.66 2.84
N ILE A 82 13.19 27.15 2.44
CA ILE A 82 12.86 27.31 1.03
C ILE A 82 13.06 28.79 0.77
N PRO A 83 14.25 29.23 0.31
CA PRO A 83 14.64 30.63 0.38
C PRO A 83 13.74 31.54 -0.47
N HIS A 84 12.92 30.99 -1.38
CA HIS A 84 12.07 31.74 -2.31
C HIS A 84 10.72 31.07 -2.62
N ALA A 85 10.10 30.35 -1.68
CA ALA A 85 8.76 29.79 -1.93
C ALA A 85 7.68 30.88 -1.94
N ALA A 86 6.86 30.90 -2.98
CA ALA A 86 5.63 31.71 -2.96
C ALA A 86 4.71 31.24 -1.81
N CYS A 87 3.91 32.14 -1.24
CA CYS A 87 3.00 31.83 -0.10
C CYS A 87 2.11 30.60 -0.37
N ALA A 88 1.68 30.42 -1.63
CA ALA A 88 0.90 29.26 -2.07
C ALA A 88 1.67 27.93 -1.99
N GLU A 89 2.97 27.90 -2.33
CA GLU A 89 3.79 26.68 -2.34
C GLU A 89 4.05 26.18 -0.91
N ARG A 90 4.31 27.10 0.02
CA ARG A 90 4.59 26.78 1.43
C ARG A 90 3.48 25.95 2.07
N LYS A 91 2.22 26.28 1.77
CA LYS A 91 1.03 25.55 2.26
C LYS A 91 0.97 24.09 1.79
N TYR A 92 1.47 23.81 0.58
CA TYR A 92 1.48 22.46 0.02
C TYR A 92 2.70 21.67 0.47
N VAL A 93 3.86 22.31 0.67
CA VAL A 93 5.00 21.66 1.34
C VAL A 93 4.66 21.26 2.76
N GLU A 94 4.03 22.16 3.53
CA GLU A 94 3.60 21.85 4.88
C GLU A 94 2.59 20.68 4.90
N TRP A 95 1.62 20.69 3.97
CA TRP A 95 0.70 19.57 3.80
C TRP A 95 1.39 18.25 3.40
N PHE A 96 2.45 18.33 2.59
CA PHE A 96 3.25 17.16 2.24
C PHE A 96 3.87 16.53 3.48
N ILE A 97 4.61 17.34 4.25
CA ILE A 97 5.35 16.91 5.43
C ILE A 97 4.41 16.43 6.55
N GLN A 98 3.32 17.16 6.82
CA GLN A 98 2.43 16.86 7.95
C GLN A 98 1.37 15.80 7.65
N CYS A 99 1.02 15.57 6.39
CA CYS A 99 -0.10 14.69 6.05
C CYS A 99 0.25 13.67 4.97
N THR A 100 0.89 14.09 3.88
CA THR A 100 1.07 13.22 2.70
C THR A 100 2.05 12.09 2.95
N ILE A 101 3.21 12.37 3.57
CA ILE A 101 4.24 11.36 3.88
C ILE A 101 3.68 10.22 4.73
N PHE A 102 2.92 10.55 5.78
CA PHE A 102 2.33 9.53 6.66
C PHE A 102 1.22 8.74 5.96
N LYS A 103 0.49 9.39 5.05
CA LYS A 103 -0.59 8.74 4.33
C LYS A 103 -0.06 7.70 3.35
N ILE A 104 0.98 8.06 2.59
CA ILE A 104 1.59 7.18 1.58
C ILE A 104 2.50 6.10 2.19
N GLY A 105 3.08 6.35 3.37
CA GLY A 105 4.01 5.44 4.03
C GLY A 105 3.39 4.20 4.67
N GLY A 106 2.08 4.15 4.87
CA GLY A 106 1.40 2.98 5.42
C GLY A 106 1.78 2.67 6.88
N VAL A 107 1.85 1.38 7.22
CA VAL A 107 2.09 0.89 8.59
C VAL A 107 3.56 1.02 9.01
N PHE A 108 4.49 0.94 8.06
CA PHE A 108 5.91 0.94 8.34
C PHE A 108 6.52 2.32 8.07
N SER A 109 7.61 2.66 8.77
CA SER A 109 8.34 3.88 8.46
C SER A 109 9.04 3.76 7.10
N SER A 110 9.03 4.83 6.30
CA SER A 110 9.70 4.88 5.00
C SER A 110 10.81 5.92 5.02
N GLN A 111 12.06 5.47 4.92
CA GLN A 111 13.23 6.35 4.80
C GLN A 111 13.19 7.14 3.49
N PHE A 112 12.72 6.52 2.40
CA PHE A 112 12.52 7.18 1.13
C PHE A 112 11.61 8.42 1.26
N TRP A 113 10.41 8.28 1.81
CA TRP A 113 9.47 9.39 1.94
C TRP A 113 9.84 10.38 3.04
N GLY A 114 10.30 9.89 4.18
CA GLY A 114 10.66 10.72 5.33
C GLY A 114 11.92 11.53 5.10
N ARG A 115 13.01 10.89 4.66
CA ARG A 115 14.33 11.51 4.54
C ARG A 115 14.63 11.93 3.11
N THR A 116 14.63 10.98 2.17
CA THR A 116 15.20 11.16 0.83
C THR A 116 14.40 12.17 0.00
N VAL A 117 13.07 12.04 -0.03
CA VAL A 117 12.19 12.98 -0.74
C VAL A 117 12.20 14.37 -0.07
N VAL A 118 12.24 14.44 1.26
CA VAL A 118 12.25 15.73 1.99
C VAL A 118 13.56 16.49 1.76
N GLN A 119 14.70 15.79 1.74
CA GLN A 119 15.99 16.40 1.39
C GLN A 119 15.97 16.90 -0.06
N ALA A 120 15.57 16.04 -1.01
CA ALA A 120 15.51 16.38 -2.43
C ALA A 120 14.51 17.51 -2.73
N LEU A 121 13.39 17.62 -2.03
CA LEU A 121 12.43 18.73 -2.12
C LEU A 121 13.09 20.10 -1.87
N SER A 122 14.06 20.14 -0.95
CA SER A 122 14.78 21.38 -0.61
C SER A 122 15.88 21.71 -1.62
N GLN A 123 16.54 20.70 -2.19
CA GLN A 123 17.73 20.86 -3.03
C GLN A 123 17.41 20.92 -4.54
N GLU A 124 16.37 20.20 -4.99
CA GLU A 124 16.13 19.91 -6.40
C GLU A 124 14.79 20.47 -6.88
N LEU A 125 14.82 21.34 -7.89
CA LEU A 125 13.60 22.01 -8.39
C LEU A 125 12.61 21.04 -9.03
N ALA A 126 13.10 20.01 -9.74
CA ALA A 126 12.24 19.00 -10.36
C ALA A 126 11.41 18.26 -9.30
N VAL A 127 12.08 17.77 -8.25
CA VAL A 127 11.43 17.06 -7.13
C VAL A 127 10.48 17.99 -6.39
N ARG A 128 10.87 19.26 -6.17
CA ARG A 128 10.01 20.24 -5.52
C ARG A 128 8.68 20.44 -6.24
N HIS A 129 8.73 20.66 -7.55
CA HIS A 129 7.53 20.85 -8.33
C HIS A 129 6.67 19.56 -8.37
N ALA A 130 7.28 18.38 -8.45
CA ALA A 130 6.54 17.11 -8.41
C ALA A 130 5.84 16.90 -7.06
N VAL A 131 6.52 17.17 -5.94
CA VAL A 131 5.95 17.07 -4.58
C VAL A 131 4.79 18.05 -4.40
N LEU A 132 4.91 19.28 -4.91
CA LEU A 132 3.83 20.27 -4.86
C LEU A 132 2.57 19.79 -5.61
N ALA A 133 2.75 19.18 -6.78
CA ALA A 133 1.64 18.58 -7.55
C ALA A 133 0.99 17.41 -6.79
N LEU A 134 1.80 16.53 -6.18
CA LEU A 134 1.32 15.41 -5.36
C LEU A 134 0.55 15.89 -4.13
N ALA A 135 1.11 16.84 -3.38
CA ALA A 135 0.49 17.40 -2.19
C ALA A 135 -0.82 18.13 -2.49
N SER A 136 -0.89 18.83 -3.63
CA SER A 136 -2.12 19.46 -4.13
C SER A 136 -3.21 18.43 -4.42
N THR A 137 -2.85 17.35 -5.12
CA THR A 137 -3.76 16.23 -5.44
C THR A 137 -4.30 15.57 -4.17
N HIS A 138 -3.42 15.25 -3.22
CA HIS A 138 -3.80 14.64 -1.95
C HIS A 138 -4.75 15.57 -1.17
N LYS A 139 -4.38 16.85 -1.02
CA LYS A 139 -5.19 17.83 -0.30
C LYS A 139 -6.59 17.99 -0.89
N TYR A 140 -6.68 18.08 -2.21
CA TYR A 140 -7.96 18.21 -2.91
C TYR A 140 -8.86 17.00 -2.65
N ARG A 141 -8.32 15.78 -2.76
CA ARG A 141 -9.07 14.55 -2.48
C ARG A 141 -9.59 14.48 -1.04
N THR A 142 -8.75 14.83 -0.06
CA THR A 142 -9.18 14.87 1.34
C THR A 142 -10.30 15.88 1.55
N GLN A 143 -10.25 17.05 0.90
CA GLN A 143 -11.28 18.09 1.05
C GLN A 143 -12.59 17.75 0.34
N ARG A 144 -12.54 17.06 -0.80
CA ARG A 144 -13.72 16.61 -1.55
C ARG A 144 -14.50 15.54 -0.77
N SER A 145 -13.80 14.60 -0.14
CA SER A 145 -14.39 13.56 0.71
C SER A 145 -15.22 14.15 1.86
N VAL A 146 -14.78 15.27 2.45
CA VAL A 146 -15.46 15.91 3.59
C VAL A 146 -16.71 16.72 3.18
N ARG A 147 -16.83 17.17 1.92
CA ARG A 147 -17.88 18.13 1.51
C ARG A 147 -19.04 17.53 0.70
N GLY A 148 -18.99 16.26 0.32
CA GLY A 148 -20.14 15.48 -0.18
C GLY A 148 -20.89 15.99 -1.43
N THR A 149 -20.51 17.12 -2.03
CA THR A 149 -21.19 17.70 -3.20
C THR A 149 -20.19 18.45 -4.07
N ALA A 150 -20.15 18.13 -5.37
CA ALA A 150 -19.41 18.88 -6.38
C ALA A 150 -20.38 19.84 -7.07
N THR A 151 -20.12 21.15 -6.98
CA THR A 151 -20.63 22.08 -7.98
C THR A 151 -19.85 21.84 -9.27
N ALA A 152 -20.45 21.07 -10.18
CA ALA A 152 -19.98 20.87 -11.55
C ALA A 152 -19.99 22.24 -12.25
N GLY A 153 -18.80 22.79 -12.57
CA GLY A 153 -18.72 24.07 -13.26
C GLY A 153 -17.33 24.73 -13.33
N HIS A 154 -16.36 24.33 -12.51
CA HIS A 154 -14.97 24.78 -12.65
C HIS A 154 -14.03 23.57 -12.65
N LEU A 155 -13.29 23.35 -13.75
CA LEU A 155 -11.95 22.75 -13.69
C LEU A 155 -11.20 23.48 -12.58
N SER A 156 -11.10 22.83 -11.41
CA SER A 156 -10.85 23.53 -10.16
C SER A 156 -9.45 24.17 -10.20
N GLU A 157 -9.28 25.33 -9.57
CA GLU A 157 -7.96 25.97 -9.44
C GLU A 157 -6.86 25.02 -8.92
N HIS A 158 -7.24 23.95 -8.21
CA HIS A 158 -6.35 22.87 -7.80
C HIS A 158 -5.81 22.02 -8.95
N GLU A 159 -6.62 21.73 -9.96
CA GLU A 159 -6.18 20.97 -11.14
C GLU A 159 -5.21 21.78 -11.98
N LYS A 160 -5.49 23.08 -12.17
CA LYS A 160 -4.55 24.01 -12.80
C LYS A 160 -3.22 24.06 -12.04
N PHE A 161 -3.25 24.22 -10.72
CA PHE A 161 -2.04 24.22 -9.90
C PHE A 161 -1.25 22.90 -10.04
N THR A 162 -1.96 21.77 -9.98
CA THR A 162 -1.36 20.43 -10.10
C THR A 162 -0.65 20.27 -11.45
N LEU A 163 -1.35 20.56 -12.56
CA LEU A 163 -0.79 20.45 -13.91
C LEU A 163 0.36 21.44 -14.17
N GLN A 164 0.27 22.66 -13.66
CA GLN A 164 1.35 23.64 -13.75
C GLN A 164 2.62 23.14 -13.07
N HIS A 165 2.51 22.62 -11.86
CA HIS A 165 3.65 22.08 -11.11
C HIS A 165 4.16 20.76 -11.72
N TYR A 166 3.28 19.91 -12.23
CA TYR A 166 3.65 18.71 -12.97
C TYR A 166 4.52 19.04 -14.19
N ASN A 167 4.07 19.98 -15.04
CA ASN A 167 4.81 20.38 -16.24
C ASN A 167 6.12 21.12 -15.90
N LYS A 168 6.13 21.94 -14.85
CA LYS A 168 7.38 22.56 -14.36
C LYS A 168 8.40 21.53 -13.90
N ALA A 169 7.96 20.48 -13.20
CA ALA A 169 8.82 19.40 -12.77
C ALA A 169 9.48 18.68 -13.96
N ILE A 170 8.70 18.37 -15.01
CA ILE A 170 9.24 17.81 -16.26
C ILE A 170 10.25 18.75 -16.91
N GLY A 171 9.94 20.04 -17.03
CA GLY A 171 10.85 21.02 -17.62
C GLY A 171 12.18 21.14 -16.85
N CYS A 172 12.12 21.18 -15.51
CA CYS A 172 13.31 21.17 -14.66
C CYS A 172 14.11 19.88 -14.80
N LEU A 173 13.44 18.73 -14.85
CA LEU A 173 14.10 17.43 -14.99
C LEU A 173 14.80 17.31 -16.35
N GLN A 174 14.16 17.74 -17.44
CA GLN A 174 14.76 17.77 -18.77
C GLN A 174 15.99 18.68 -18.83
N ALA A 175 15.95 19.84 -18.16
CA ALA A 175 17.08 20.74 -18.08
C ALA A 175 18.26 20.12 -17.29
N GLU A 176 17.98 19.45 -16.19
CA GLU A 176 18.97 18.75 -15.36
C GLU A 176 19.65 17.61 -16.14
N MET A 177 18.85 16.75 -16.77
CA MET A 177 19.38 15.65 -17.59
C MET A 177 20.24 16.18 -18.74
N ARG A 178 19.81 17.22 -19.46
CA ARG A 178 20.60 17.80 -20.56
C ARG A 178 21.96 18.35 -20.12
N ARG A 179 22.06 18.89 -18.90
CA ARG A 179 23.33 19.41 -18.37
C ARG A 179 24.27 18.29 -17.92
N ASN A 180 23.73 17.23 -17.32
CA ASN A 180 24.49 16.23 -16.56
C ASN A 180 24.12 14.77 -16.93
N ASN A 181 23.89 14.48 -18.21
CA ASN A 181 23.35 13.20 -18.74
C ASN A 181 24.05 11.89 -18.29
N LYS A 182 25.20 11.96 -17.59
CA LYS A 182 25.96 10.79 -17.10
C LYS A 182 26.21 10.78 -15.59
N GLN A 183 25.67 11.74 -14.82
CA GLN A 183 25.89 11.78 -13.37
C GLN A 183 24.84 10.95 -12.63
N THR A 184 25.29 10.03 -11.76
CA THR A 184 24.42 9.22 -10.89
C THR A 184 23.43 10.08 -10.10
N GLN A 185 23.85 11.26 -9.65
CA GLN A 185 22.99 12.21 -8.95
C GLN A 185 21.77 12.63 -9.77
N SER A 186 21.94 13.03 -11.04
CA SER A 186 20.83 13.44 -11.90
C SER A 186 19.87 12.28 -12.19
N MET A 187 20.39 11.05 -12.28
CA MET A 187 19.54 9.84 -12.38
C MET A 187 18.76 9.56 -11.08
N ILE A 188 19.35 9.75 -9.90
CA ILE A 188 18.65 9.65 -8.62
C ILE A 188 17.53 10.70 -8.52
N VAL A 189 17.78 11.95 -8.95
CA VAL A 189 16.75 13.01 -9.00
C VAL A 189 15.61 12.63 -9.94
N ALA A 190 15.93 12.04 -11.10
CA ALA A 190 14.93 11.51 -12.02
C ALA A 190 14.10 10.39 -11.37
N LEU A 191 14.74 9.45 -10.68
CA LEU A 191 14.06 8.34 -10.01
C LEU A 191 13.15 8.81 -8.87
N ILE A 192 13.59 9.76 -8.05
CA ILE A 192 12.76 10.37 -7.00
C ILE A 192 11.54 11.04 -7.65
N THR A 193 11.75 11.81 -8.72
CA THR A 193 10.67 12.48 -9.46
C THR A 193 9.69 11.48 -10.07
N CYS A 194 10.18 10.39 -10.68
CA CYS A 194 9.37 9.30 -11.20
C CYS A 194 8.51 8.66 -10.09
N MET A 195 9.07 8.34 -8.93
CA MET A 195 8.30 7.73 -7.83
C MET A 195 7.21 8.67 -7.28
N VAL A 196 7.49 9.98 -7.23
CA VAL A 196 6.48 11.00 -6.88
C VAL A 196 5.37 11.05 -7.94
N PHE A 197 5.70 10.99 -9.23
CA PHE A 197 4.70 10.93 -10.30
C PHE A 197 3.90 9.64 -10.31
N VAL A 198 4.53 8.48 -10.15
CA VAL A 198 3.86 7.19 -9.97
C VAL A 198 2.77 7.31 -8.90
N THR A 199 3.12 7.86 -7.73
CA THR A 199 2.20 8.06 -6.60
C THR A 199 1.08 9.03 -6.95
N LEU A 200 1.41 10.14 -7.61
CA LEU A 200 0.45 11.15 -8.05
C LEU A 200 -0.56 10.54 -9.03
N GLU A 201 -0.10 9.79 -10.03
CA GLU A 201 -0.96 9.19 -11.04
C GLU A 201 -1.83 8.08 -10.47
N MET A 202 -1.30 7.24 -9.56
CA MET A 202 -2.11 6.26 -8.83
C MET A 202 -3.21 6.92 -8.01
N MET A 203 -2.89 8.03 -7.32
CA MET A 203 -3.90 8.81 -6.63
C MET A 203 -4.95 9.26 -7.65
N ARG A 204 -4.56 9.87 -8.78
CA ARG A 204 -5.43 10.34 -9.87
C ARG A 204 -6.18 9.25 -10.65
N GLY A 205 -5.94 7.97 -10.38
CA GLY A 205 -6.57 6.86 -11.10
C GLY A 205 -5.98 6.63 -12.50
N GLN A 206 -4.80 7.19 -12.80
CA GLN A 206 -4.11 7.07 -14.09
C GLN A 206 -3.09 5.92 -14.03
N TYR A 207 -3.59 4.69 -14.04
CA TYR A 207 -2.79 3.51 -13.71
C TYR A 207 -1.77 3.13 -14.77
N ARG A 208 -2.07 3.28 -16.07
CA ARG A 208 -1.11 2.95 -17.15
C ARG A 208 -0.01 4.00 -17.24
N THR A 209 -0.35 5.28 -17.02
CA THR A 209 0.66 6.35 -16.91
C THR A 209 1.57 6.10 -15.70
N SER A 210 1.01 5.70 -14.56
CA SER A 210 1.79 5.28 -13.40
C SER A 210 2.73 4.10 -13.71
N HIS A 211 2.21 3.07 -14.39
CA HIS A 211 3.01 1.91 -14.81
C HIS A 211 4.14 2.32 -15.77
N THR A 212 3.88 3.27 -16.67
CA THR A 212 4.89 3.81 -17.60
C THR A 212 6.02 4.51 -16.83
N HIS A 213 5.70 5.34 -15.83
CA HIS A 213 6.72 5.95 -14.97
C HIS A 213 7.53 4.91 -14.18
N LEU A 214 6.87 3.85 -13.68
CA LEU A 214 7.55 2.74 -13.02
C LEU A 214 8.53 2.03 -13.97
N GLN A 215 8.10 1.69 -15.19
CA GLN A 215 8.95 1.05 -16.18
C GLN A 215 10.18 1.90 -16.55
N HIS A 216 9.99 3.21 -16.75
CA HIS A 216 11.10 4.13 -17.00
C HIS A 216 12.05 4.22 -15.80
N GLY A 217 11.50 4.25 -14.57
CA GLY A 217 12.30 4.21 -13.36
C GLY A 217 13.15 2.95 -13.25
N LEU A 218 12.57 1.76 -13.45
CA LEU A 218 13.31 0.49 -13.41
C LEU A 218 14.44 0.44 -14.46
N ARG A 219 14.23 1.00 -15.67
CA ARG A 219 15.29 1.13 -16.67
C ARG A 219 16.45 2.03 -16.19
N LEU A 220 16.13 3.14 -15.53
CA LEU A 220 17.12 4.05 -14.96
C LEU A 220 17.91 3.37 -13.82
N VAL A 221 17.24 2.61 -12.95
CA VAL A 221 17.95 1.88 -11.88
C VAL A 221 18.96 0.88 -12.47
N LYS A 222 18.57 0.14 -13.52
CA LYS A 222 19.46 -0.79 -14.22
C LYS A 222 20.68 -0.07 -14.83
N GLU A 223 20.49 1.14 -15.35
CA GLU A 223 21.59 1.94 -15.90
C GLU A 223 22.55 2.44 -14.82
N ILE A 224 22.04 2.90 -13.67
CA ILE A 224 22.89 3.27 -12.52
C ILE A 224 23.79 2.11 -12.11
N GLN A 225 23.23 0.90 -11.98
CA GLN A 225 23.97 -0.29 -11.59
C GLN A 225 25.02 -0.69 -12.65
N ARG A 226 24.68 -0.57 -13.94
CA ARG A 226 25.62 -0.81 -15.04
C ARG A 226 26.81 0.15 -14.95
N LEU A 227 26.58 1.42 -14.62
CA LEU A 227 27.63 2.42 -14.45
C LEU A 227 28.46 2.20 -13.16
N ALA A 228 27.86 1.65 -12.11
CA ALA A 228 28.54 1.28 -10.87
C ALA A 228 29.45 0.04 -11.00
N GLY A 229 29.59 -0.54 -12.20
CA GLY A 229 30.46 -1.70 -12.45
C GLY A 229 29.88 -3.03 -11.94
N ALA A 230 28.57 -3.11 -11.71
CA ALA A 230 27.92 -4.36 -11.36
C ALA A 230 28.15 -5.41 -12.46
N PRO A 231 28.34 -6.71 -12.11
CA PRO A 231 28.59 -7.76 -13.09
C PRO A 231 27.51 -7.79 -14.17
N LYS A 232 27.89 -8.17 -15.40
CA LYS A 232 27.01 -8.23 -16.60
C LYS A 232 25.75 -9.08 -16.43
N THR A 233 25.63 -9.82 -15.33
CA THR A 233 24.45 -10.61 -14.93
C THR A 233 23.23 -9.76 -14.53
N GLY A 234 23.36 -8.42 -14.41
CA GLY A 234 22.19 -7.53 -14.24
C GLY A 234 21.53 -7.57 -12.86
N ARG A 235 22.26 -8.05 -11.84
CA ARG A 235 21.76 -8.24 -10.46
C ARG A 235 21.47 -6.91 -9.76
N PHE A 236 20.27 -6.72 -9.24
CA PHE A 236 19.93 -5.61 -8.35
C PHE A 236 20.39 -5.91 -6.93
N ARG A 237 21.36 -5.14 -6.41
CA ARG A 237 21.79 -5.30 -5.01
C ARG A 237 20.87 -4.51 -4.09
N ILE A 238 19.83 -5.15 -3.53
CA ILE A 238 19.11 -4.59 -2.38
C ILE A 238 19.98 -4.79 -1.14
N ARG A 239 20.52 -3.71 -0.61
CA ARG A 239 21.26 -3.77 0.65
C ARG A 239 20.25 -3.93 1.79
N THR A 240 20.54 -4.85 2.70
CA THR A 240 19.72 -5.16 3.89
C THR A 240 19.81 -4.07 4.99
N SER A 241 20.59 -3.02 4.73
CA SER A 241 20.54 -1.75 5.46
C SER A 241 20.67 -0.62 4.44
N SER A 242 19.64 0.23 4.33
CA SER A 242 19.73 1.44 3.52
C SER A 242 20.72 2.41 4.15
N GLN A 243 21.83 2.67 3.47
CA GLN A 243 22.87 3.61 3.93
C GLN A 243 22.93 4.85 3.05
N THR A 244 22.36 4.79 1.84
CA THR A 244 22.44 5.85 0.82
C THR A 244 21.07 6.16 0.22
N ASN A 245 20.93 7.34 -0.37
CA ASN A 245 19.71 7.71 -1.11
C ASN A 245 19.45 6.77 -2.30
N GLU A 246 20.51 6.16 -2.87
CA GLU A 246 20.40 5.16 -3.92
C GLU A 246 19.72 3.88 -3.41
N ASP A 247 20.12 3.40 -2.23
CA ASP A 247 19.52 2.22 -1.60
C ASP A 247 18.02 2.43 -1.34
N ASP A 248 17.64 3.60 -0.80
CA ASP A 248 16.23 3.96 -0.55
C ASP A 248 15.38 3.96 -1.83
N VAL A 249 15.96 4.45 -2.93
CA VAL A 249 15.29 4.49 -4.24
C VAL A 249 15.15 3.08 -4.80
N ILE A 250 16.22 2.28 -4.78
CA ILE A 250 16.18 0.88 -5.25
C ILE A 250 15.12 0.09 -4.47
N GLU A 251 15.07 0.24 -3.15
CA GLU A 251 14.12 -0.46 -2.28
C GLU A 251 12.66 -0.16 -2.68
N VAL A 252 12.30 1.13 -2.80
CA VAL A 252 10.92 1.52 -3.10
C VAL A 252 10.48 1.10 -4.50
N PHE A 253 11.37 1.13 -5.50
CA PHE A 253 11.08 0.66 -6.85
C PHE A 253 10.94 -0.87 -6.91
N SER A 254 11.78 -1.60 -6.19
CA SER A 254 11.74 -3.08 -6.14
C SER A 254 10.44 -3.58 -5.49
N ARG A 255 10.03 -2.95 -4.38
CA ARG A 255 8.74 -3.22 -3.74
C ARG A 255 7.57 -2.93 -4.68
N LEU A 256 7.59 -1.77 -5.34
CA LEU A 256 6.50 -1.41 -6.24
C LEU A 256 6.42 -2.33 -7.47
N LYS A 257 7.54 -2.82 -7.99
CA LYS A 257 7.57 -3.84 -9.05
C LYS A 257 6.78 -5.08 -8.63
N VAL A 258 7.02 -5.60 -7.42
CA VAL A 258 6.30 -6.76 -6.86
C VAL A 258 4.79 -6.50 -6.81
N HIS A 259 4.38 -5.29 -6.39
CA HIS A 259 2.96 -4.94 -6.31
C HIS A 259 2.26 -4.98 -7.69
N TYR A 260 2.96 -4.63 -8.78
CA TYR A 260 2.42 -4.70 -10.14
C TYR A 260 2.41 -6.12 -10.69
N ALA A 261 3.46 -6.90 -10.42
CA ALA A 261 3.60 -8.27 -10.93
C ALA A 261 2.41 -9.17 -10.54
N LEU A 262 1.89 -9.00 -9.32
CA LEU A 262 0.76 -9.77 -8.78
C LEU A 262 -0.61 -9.49 -9.43
N LEU A 263 -0.77 -8.42 -10.21
CA LEU A 263 -1.94 -8.20 -11.09
C LEU A 263 -1.69 -8.69 -12.53
N GLY A 264 -0.65 -9.50 -12.73
CA GLY A 264 -0.23 -9.98 -14.04
C GLY A 264 0.55 -8.94 -14.85
N HIS A 265 0.83 -7.74 -14.32
CA HIS A 265 1.69 -6.77 -14.98
C HIS A 265 3.17 -7.14 -14.79
N GLY A 266 3.60 -8.22 -15.45
CA GLY A 266 5.01 -8.57 -15.55
C GLY A 266 5.81 -7.42 -16.16
N THR A 267 6.92 -7.04 -15.53
CA THR A 267 7.79 -6.01 -16.10
C THR A 267 8.72 -6.64 -17.14
N LYS A 268 8.76 -6.15 -18.38
CA LYS A 268 9.68 -6.66 -19.44
C LYS A 268 11.19 -6.58 -19.11
N TYR A 269 11.54 -6.10 -17.93
CA TYR A 269 12.90 -5.92 -17.43
C TYR A 269 13.19 -6.82 -16.21
N SER A 270 12.61 -8.03 -16.18
CA SER A 270 12.62 -8.95 -15.03
C SER A 270 13.93 -9.63 -14.66
N ASN A 271 15.05 -9.37 -15.35
CA ASN A 271 16.35 -9.94 -14.94
C ASN A 271 16.98 -9.10 -13.82
N LEU A 272 16.30 -8.96 -12.69
CA LEU A 272 16.78 -8.23 -11.52
C LEU A 272 17.14 -9.24 -10.43
N ASP A 273 18.33 -9.82 -10.49
CA ASP A 273 18.73 -10.79 -9.47
C ASP A 273 18.98 -10.04 -8.14
N TYR A 274 18.18 -10.32 -7.11
CA TYR A 274 18.32 -9.69 -5.80
C TYR A 274 19.36 -10.41 -4.95
N ASP A 275 20.52 -9.78 -4.72
CA ASP A 275 21.54 -10.29 -3.79
C ASP A 275 21.12 -10.02 -2.34
N VAL A 276 20.01 -10.60 -1.89
CA VAL A 276 19.73 -10.76 -0.46
C VAL A 276 20.65 -11.87 -0.01
N GLN A 277 21.88 -11.59 0.43
CA GLN A 277 22.75 -12.66 0.91
C GLN A 277 22.20 -13.21 2.24
N PRO A 278 21.69 -14.45 2.28
CA PRO A 278 21.32 -15.08 3.56
C PRO A 278 22.54 -15.33 4.46
N ARG A 279 23.78 -15.18 3.94
CA ARG A 279 25.01 -15.39 4.72
C ARG A 279 25.18 -14.46 5.93
N HIS A 280 24.33 -13.44 6.09
CA HIS A 280 24.42 -12.49 7.21
C HIS A 280 23.05 -12.10 7.81
N LEU A 281 22.01 -12.95 7.72
CA LEU A 281 20.83 -12.74 8.57
C LEU A 281 21.32 -12.59 10.02
N PRO A 282 20.91 -11.53 10.73
CA PRO A 282 21.31 -11.38 12.12
C PRO A 282 20.69 -12.50 12.94
N TYR A 283 21.28 -12.82 14.09
CA TYR A 283 20.68 -13.76 15.04
C TYR A 283 19.25 -13.34 15.43
N GLU A 284 19.03 -12.03 15.58
CA GLU A 284 17.73 -11.40 15.81
C GLU A 284 17.68 -10.05 15.07
N PHE A 285 16.52 -9.70 14.53
CA PHE A 285 16.25 -8.39 13.96
C PHE A 285 16.17 -7.32 15.07
N PRO A 286 16.86 -6.18 14.93
CA PRO A 286 16.84 -5.07 15.86
C PRO A 286 15.54 -4.27 15.79
N SER A 287 14.82 -4.32 14.65
CA SER A 287 13.53 -3.67 14.46
C SER A 287 12.65 -4.43 13.46
N ILE A 288 11.34 -4.13 13.51
CA ILE A 288 10.38 -4.72 12.58
C ILE A 288 10.59 -4.26 11.14
N GLU A 289 11.11 -3.05 10.95
CA GLU A 289 11.53 -2.53 9.64
C GLU A 289 12.67 -3.34 9.05
N GLN A 290 13.64 -3.78 9.85
CA GLN A 290 14.71 -4.62 9.33
C GLN A 290 14.15 -5.99 8.93
N ALA A 291 13.30 -6.62 9.76
CA ALA A 291 12.65 -7.88 9.39
C ALA A 291 11.91 -7.77 8.06
N ARG A 292 11.15 -6.67 7.90
CA ARG A 292 10.45 -6.33 6.67
C ARG A 292 11.40 -6.19 5.47
N GLN A 293 12.49 -5.45 5.59
CA GLN A 293 13.43 -5.23 4.47
C GLN A 293 13.99 -6.55 3.91
N TYR A 294 14.29 -7.51 4.79
CA TYR A 294 14.69 -8.86 4.35
C TYR A 294 13.54 -9.57 3.63
N LEU A 295 12.31 -9.51 4.17
CA LEU A 295 11.15 -10.15 3.55
C LEU A 295 10.81 -9.55 2.19
N ASP A 296 10.89 -8.23 2.03
CA ASP A 296 10.65 -7.54 0.75
C ASP A 296 11.61 -8.07 -0.34
N GLY A 297 12.88 -8.32 0.01
CA GLY A 297 13.86 -8.92 -0.90
C GLY A 297 13.57 -10.40 -1.22
N LEU A 298 13.15 -11.19 -0.23
CA LEU A 298 12.74 -12.59 -0.45
C LEU A 298 11.49 -12.69 -1.32
N LEU A 299 10.51 -11.82 -1.10
CA LEU A 299 9.29 -11.74 -1.89
C LEU A 299 9.59 -11.34 -3.34
N ALA A 300 10.52 -10.41 -3.54
CA ALA A 300 10.94 -10.03 -4.88
C ALA A 300 11.65 -11.18 -5.63
N ARG A 301 12.48 -11.98 -4.94
CA ARG A 301 13.06 -13.22 -5.49
C ARG A 301 11.99 -14.27 -5.81
N ALA A 302 10.98 -14.41 -4.95
CA ALA A 302 9.87 -15.33 -5.18
C ALA A 302 9.07 -14.95 -6.43
N GLN A 303 8.79 -13.65 -6.62
CA GLN A 303 8.12 -13.16 -7.84
C GLN A 303 8.96 -13.41 -9.10
N ASP A 304 10.26 -13.13 -9.05
CA ASP A 304 11.12 -13.37 -10.21
C ASP A 304 11.19 -14.88 -10.54
N LEU A 305 11.20 -15.76 -9.53
CA LEU A 305 11.15 -17.21 -9.75
C LEU A 305 9.84 -17.66 -10.42
N VAL A 306 8.69 -17.11 -10.00
CA VAL A 306 7.39 -17.36 -10.63
C VAL A 306 7.38 -16.89 -12.09
N GLU A 307 7.87 -15.68 -12.37
CA GLU A 307 7.92 -15.14 -13.74
C GLU A 307 8.87 -15.94 -14.63
N MET A 308 10.03 -16.33 -14.09
CA MET A 308 10.94 -17.20 -14.81
C MET A 308 10.29 -18.56 -15.11
N GLY A 309 9.56 -19.15 -14.16
CA GLY A 309 8.81 -20.39 -14.38
C GLY A 309 7.80 -20.28 -15.52
N ARG A 310 7.05 -19.17 -15.58
CA ARG A 310 6.11 -18.86 -16.68
C ARG A 310 6.81 -18.80 -18.05
N HIS A 311 8.00 -18.19 -18.12
CA HIS A 311 8.77 -18.10 -19.36
C HIS A 311 9.34 -19.44 -19.84
N VAL A 312 9.83 -20.28 -18.92
CA VAL A 312 10.48 -21.57 -19.24
C VAL A 312 9.56 -22.53 -20.00
N GLU A 313 8.26 -22.54 -19.73
CA GLU A 313 7.33 -23.42 -20.47
C GLU A 313 6.74 -22.77 -21.71
N THR A 314 6.64 -21.43 -21.74
CA THR A 314 6.20 -20.71 -22.94
C THR A 314 7.25 -20.82 -24.06
N ASP A 315 8.53 -20.71 -23.72
CA ASP A 315 9.66 -20.96 -24.61
C ASP A 315 10.14 -22.40 -24.44
N MET A 316 9.63 -23.33 -25.26
CA MET A 316 9.92 -24.79 -25.28
C MET A 316 11.42 -25.21 -25.35
N PHE A 317 12.39 -24.32 -25.16
CA PHE A 317 13.82 -24.60 -25.33
C PHE A 317 14.70 -24.06 -24.19
N VAL A 318 14.43 -24.49 -22.96
CA VAL A 318 15.39 -24.28 -21.85
C VAL A 318 16.32 -25.49 -21.78
N ALA A 319 17.63 -25.23 -21.97
CA ALA A 319 18.65 -26.27 -21.81
C ALA A 319 18.51 -26.94 -20.44
N THR A 320 18.72 -28.27 -20.34
CA THR A 320 18.58 -29.06 -19.10
C THR A 320 19.35 -28.47 -17.90
N GLN A 321 20.45 -27.77 -18.17
CA GLN A 321 21.27 -27.06 -17.18
C GLN A 321 20.54 -25.84 -16.54
N GLY A 322 19.58 -25.24 -17.24
CA GLY A 322 18.73 -24.17 -16.72
C GLY A 322 17.72 -24.71 -15.70
N TYR A 323 17.04 -25.83 -15.98
CA TYR A 323 16.02 -26.38 -15.06
C TYR A 323 16.60 -26.79 -13.70
N GLN A 324 17.82 -27.33 -13.65
CA GLN A 324 18.50 -27.64 -12.39
C GLN A 324 18.77 -26.38 -11.55
N GLN A 325 19.22 -25.29 -12.16
CA GLN A 325 19.45 -24.02 -11.47
C GLN A 325 18.15 -23.42 -10.90
N PHE A 326 17.02 -23.68 -11.56
CA PHE A 326 15.70 -23.27 -11.07
C PHE A 326 15.27 -24.03 -9.83
N LEU A 327 15.42 -25.36 -9.83
CA LEU A 327 15.15 -26.20 -8.65
C LEU A 327 16.07 -25.82 -7.48
N GLU A 328 17.35 -25.58 -7.73
CA GLU A 328 18.29 -25.09 -6.71
C GLU A 328 17.85 -23.73 -6.16
N SER A 329 17.42 -22.81 -7.02
CA SER A 329 16.93 -21.48 -6.62
C SER A 329 15.65 -21.56 -5.79
N GLN A 330 14.72 -22.45 -6.15
CA GLN A 330 13.50 -22.72 -5.40
C GLN A 330 13.83 -23.24 -3.99
N TRP A 331 14.68 -24.27 -3.90
CA TRP A 331 15.09 -24.87 -2.64
C TRP A 331 15.80 -23.87 -1.73
N HIS A 332 16.75 -23.11 -2.27
CA HIS A 332 17.46 -22.07 -1.50
C HIS A 332 16.51 -21.00 -0.97
N LEU A 333 15.56 -20.55 -1.80
CA LEU A 333 14.61 -19.52 -1.38
C LEU A 333 13.61 -20.03 -0.34
N GLU A 334 13.17 -21.28 -0.44
CA GLU A 334 12.36 -21.93 0.59
C GLU A 334 13.11 -21.97 1.92
N LYS A 335 14.39 -22.36 1.91
CA LYS A 335 15.24 -22.34 3.11
C LYS A 335 15.48 -20.94 3.66
N ASP A 336 15.68 -19.95 2.81
CA ASP A 336 15.83 -18.56 3.25
C ASP A 336 14.54 -18.04 3.94
N LEU A 337 13.36 -18.43 3.45
CA LEU A 337 12.08 -18.09 4.06
C LEU A 337 11.83 -18.83 5.39
N GLU A 338 12.26 -20.09 5.52
CA GLU A 338 12.24 -20.82 6.80
C GLU A 338 13.13 -20.11 7.84
N VAL A 339 14.39 -19.85 7.49
CA VAL A 339 15.36 -19.20 8.39
C VAL A 339 14.88 -17.79 8.77
N TRP A 340 14.34 -17.02 7.83
CA TRP A 340 13.78 -15.71 8.11
C TRP A 340 12.67 -15.79 9.17
N LEU A 341 11.80 -16.80 9.11
CA LEU A 341 10.70 -16.98 10.07
C LEU A 341 11.22 -17.28 11.47
N ASP A 342 12.26 -18.11 11.58
CA ASP A 342 12.87 -18.45 12.87
C ASP A 342 13.53 -17.24 13.52
N VAL A 343 14.29 -16.45 12.74
CA VAL A 343 14.89 -15.18 13.20
C VAL A 343 13.79 -14.19 13.59
N TYR A 344 12.74 -14.06 12.77
CA TYR A 344 11.61 -13.17 13.03
C TYR A 344 10.88 -13.52 14.34
N ARG A 345 10.57 -14.80 14.55
CA ARG A 345 9.92 -15.30 15.77
C ARG A 345 10.76 -15.03 17.01
N SER A 346 12.08 -15.26 16.92
CA SER A 346 13.02 -15.00 18.01
C SER A 346 13.12 -13.51 18.35
N SER A 347 12.89 -12.66 17.34
CA SER A 347 12.95 -11.19 17.48
C SER A 347 11.67 -10.55 18.03
N LEU A 348 10.55 -11.29 18.11
CA LEU A 348 9.25 -10.74 18.52
C LEU A 348 9.27 -10.06 19.89
N GLY A 349 10.07 -10.57 20.83
CA GLY A 349 10.22 -9.99 22.16
C GLY A 349 10.92 -8.62 22.17
N LYS A 350 11.72 -8.31 21.12
CA LYS A 350 12.46 -7.04 20.99
C LYS A 350 11.66 -5.93 20.33
N PHE A 351 10.62 -6.26 19.57
CA PHE A 351 9.76 -5.28 18.90
C PHE A 351 8.87 -4.47 19.86
N SER A 352 9.25 -4.38 21.15
CA SER A 352 8.60 -3.56 22.15
C SER A 352 8.45 -2.13 21.63
N ALA A 353 7.21 -1.68 21.44
CA ALA A 353 6.93 -0.30 21.06
C ALA A 353 5.82 0.29 21.91
N GLN A 354 5.94 1.61 22.12
CA GLN A 354 4.94 2.50 22.70
C GLN A 354 3.56 2.50 21.99
N ASP A 355 3.37 1.80 20.86
CA ASP A 355 2.11 1.71 20.11
C ASP A 355 1.75 0.24 19.77
N LEU A 356 0.80 -0.32 20.53
CA LEU A 356 0.36 -1.71 20.44
C LEU A 356 -0.37 -2.01 19.11
N ILE A 357 -1.09 -1.03 18.55
CA ILE A 357 -1.91 -1.24 17.34
C ILE A 357 -1.01 -1.34 16.12
N GLN A 358 -0.09 -0.38 15.93
CA GLN A 358 0.84 -0.38 14.79
C GLN A 358 1.68 -1.67 14.74
N ASN A 359 2.15 -2.13 15.91
CA ASN A 359 2.87 -3.40 16.02
C ASN A 359 2.01 -4.61 15.62
N THR A 360 0.73 -4.63 15.99
CA THR A 360 -0.19 -5.72 15.62
C THR A 360 -0.40 -5.74 14.11
N LEU A 361 -0.63 -4.58 13.49
CA LEU A 361 -0.77 -4.44 12.04
C LEU A 361 0.51 -4.89 11.32
N ALA A 362 1.67 -4.40 11.75
CA ALA A 362 2.94 -4.72 11.12
C ALA A 362 3.25 -6.22 11.21
N ARG A 363 2.99 -6.85 12.37
CA ARG A 363 3.20 -8.29 12.57
C ARG A 363 2.30 -9.14 11.69
N GLY A 364 1.01 -8.79 11.63
CA GLY A 364 0.04 -9.49 10.79
C GLY A 364 0.41 -9.39 9.31
N LEU A 365 0.78 -8.19 8.84
CA LEU A 365 1.22 -7.99 7.46
C LEU A 365 2.45 -8.84 7.12
N LEU A 366 3.50 -8.81 7.96
CA LEU A 366 4.69 -9.63 7.71
C LEU A 366 4.37 -11.13 7.68
N GLY A 367 3.48 -11.60 8.56
CA GLY A 367 3.00 -12.99 8.57
C GLY A 367 2.27 -13.37 7.27
N MET A 368 1.38 -12.51 6.78
CA MET A 368 0.64 -12.72 5.53
C MET A 368 1.57 -12.80 4.32
N TYR A 369 2.49 -11.84 4.17
CA TYR A 369 3.42 -11.81 3.04
C TYR A 369 4.43 -12.95 3.10
N HIS A 370 4.86 -13.37 4.29
CA HIS A 370 5.72 -14.55 4.45
C HIS A 370 5.01 -15.83 4.02
N ALA A 371 3.77 -16.05 4.47
CA ALA A 371 2.97 -17.19 4.07
C ALA A 371 2.72 -17.20 2.56
N MET A 372 2.37 -16.04 1.97
CA MET A 372 2.19 -15.88 0.53
C MET A 372 3.47 -16.20 -0.26
N ALA A 373 4.62 -15.67 0.18
CA ALA A 373 5.91 -15.94 -0.46
C ALA A 373 6.25 -17.44 -0.43
N LEU A 374 6.03 -18.13 0.69
CA LEU A 374 6.23 -19.58 0.76
C LEU A 374 5.31 -20.35 -0.19
N ILE A 375 4.03 -19.97 -0.28
CA ILE A 375 3.11 -20.59 -1.26
C ILE A 375 3.65 -20.39 -2.67
N MET A 376 4.01 -19.16 -3.05
CA MET A 376 4.54 -18.88 -4.38
C MET A 376 5.78 -19.73 -4.71
N VAL A 377 6.72 -19.84 -3.78
CA VAL A 377 7.96 -20.60 -4.00
C VAL A 377 7.68 -22.10 -4.06
N THR A 378 6.83 -22.65 -3.21
CA THR A 378 6.55 -24.10 -3.21
C THR A 378 5.71 -24.53 -4.41
N THR A 379 4.94 -23.62 -5.03
CA THR A 379 4.06 -23.95 -6.17
C THR A 379 4.58 -23.43 -7.52
N CYS A 380 5.73 -22.74 -7.58
CA CYS A 380 6.22 -22.17 -8.85
C CYS A 380 6.84 -23.20 -9.81
N ILE A 381 7.14 -24.42 -9.35
CA ILE A 381 7.72 -25.48 -10.17
C ILE A 381 7.03 -26.83 -9.86
N PRO A 382 6.48 -27.51 -10.87
CA PRO A 382 6.24 -27.01 -12.23
C PRO A 382 5.11 -25.95 -12.20
N TRP A 383 5.25 -24.86 -12.96
CA TRP A 383 4.39 -23.68 -12.79
C TRP A 383 2.93 -23.91 -13.19
N ASP A 384 2.68 -24.92 -14.02
CA ASP A 384 1.39 -25.30 -14.58
C ASP A 384 0.60 -26.31 -13.72
N ASP A 385 1.20 -26.75 -12.61
CA ASP A 385 0.56 -27.64 -11.66
C ASP A 385 -0.31 -26.86 -10.66
N GLU A 386 -1.52 -26.54 -11.09
CA GLU A 386 -2.54 -25.94 -10.24
C GLU A 386 -3.00 -26.85 -9.09
N THR A 387 -2.57 -28.12 -9.03
CA THR A 387 -2.80 -29.02 -7.88
C THR A 387 -1.84 -28.81 -6.73
N ALA A 388 -0.67 -28.19 -6.97
CA ALA A 388 0.29 -27.85 -5.92
C ALA A 388 -0.31 -26.95 -4.83
N PHE A 389 -1.30 -26.12 -5.17
CA PHE A 389 -2.03 -25.26 -4.23
C PHE A 389 -2.90 -26.03 -3.23
N ASP A 390 -3.32 -27.26 -3.56
CA ASP A 390 -4.17 -28.10 -2.68
C ASP A 390 -3.43 -28.44 -1.37
N LEU A 391 -2.10 -28.55 -1.46
CA LEU A 391 -1.21 -28.85 -0.34
C LEU A 391 -0.90 -27.63 0.55
N GLN A 392 -1.38 -26.44 0.18
CA GLN A 392 -1.05 -25.18 0.87
C GLN A 392 -2.18 -24.62 1.74
N THR A 393 -3.24 -25.40 2.00
CA THR A 393 -4.41 -24.99 2.79
C THR A 393 -4.05 -24.33 4.12
N ASP A 394 -3.13 -24.90 4.89
CA ASP A 394 -2.73 -24.35 6.19
C ASP A 394 -2.09 -22.95 6.07
N ARG A 395 -1.33 -22.71 5.00
CA ARG A 395 -0.71 -21.41 4.74
C ARG A 395 -1.75 -20.38 4.35
N PHE A 396 -2.72 -20.75 3.51
CA PHE A 396 -3.86 -19.88 3.19
C PHE A 396 -4.69 -19.56 4.44
N MET A 397 -4.95 -20.54 5.31
CA MET A 397 -5.61 -20.31 6.60
C MET A 397 -4.82 -19.36 7.51
N SER A 398 -3.48 -19.44 7.49
CA SER A 398 -2.63 -18.51 8.23
C SER A 398 -2.81 -17.07 7.72
N ILE A 399 -2.92 -16.86 6.40
CA ILE A 399 -3.18 -15.53 5.82
C ILE A 399 -4.52 -14.98 6.33
N ILE A 400 -5.57 -15.81 6.34
CA ILE A 400 -6.90 -15.42 6.84
C ILE A 400 -6.85 -15.08 8.34
N ARG A 401 -6.14 -15.89 9.15
CA ARG A 401 -5.99 -15.65 10.58
C ARG A 401 -5.37 -14.28 10.88
N GLU A 402 -4.27 -13.96 10.19
CA GLU A 402 -3.59 -12.67 10.37
C GLU A 402 -4.45 -11.50 9.89
N ALA A 403 -5.18 -11.67 8.77
CA ALA A 403 -6.11 -10.66 8.28
C ALA A 403 -7.26 -10.37 9.27
N ILE A 404 -7.85 -11.40 9.88
CA ILE A 404 -8.85 -11.24 10.94
C ILE A 404 -8.26 -10.45 12.12
N GLY A 405 -7.04 -10.79 12.56
CA GLY A 405 -6.35 -10.07 13.64
C GLY A 405 -6.12 -8.59 13.32
N ILE A 406 -5.75 -8.28 12.07
CA ILE A 406 -5.64 -6.91 11.55
C ILE A 406 -6.99 -6.19 11.62
N CYS A 407 -8.06 -6.79 11.08
CA CYS A 407 -9.38 -6.18 11.07
C CYS A 407 -9.92 -5.94 12.49
N GLN A 408 -9.68 -6.87 13.42
CA GLN A 408 -10.02 -6.71 14.83
C GLN A 408 -9.25 -5.54 15.48
N ALA A 409 -7.94 -5.45 15.24
CA ALA A 409 -7.12 -4.34 15.75
C ALA A 409 -7.58 -2.98 15.19
N LEU A 410 -7.92 -2.92 13.90
CA LEU A 410 -8.47 -1.72 13.26
C LEU A 410 -9.83 -1.34 13.85
N LYS A 411 -10.71 -2.30 14.12
CA LYS A 411 -12.01 -2.08 14.76
C LYS A 411 -11.89 -1.53 16.19
N ILE A 412 -10.88 -1.98 16.94
CA ILE A 412 -10.59 -1.44 18.28
C ILE A 412 -10.07 0.00 18.19
N ALA A 413 -9.16 0.27 17.24
CA ALA A 413 -8.57 1.59 17.05
C ALA A 413 -9.58 2.62 16.49
N TYR A 414 -10.47 2.15 15.62
CA TYR A 414 -11.45 2.94 14.88
C TYR A 414 -12.83 2.27 15.01
N PRO A 415 -13.64 2.66 16.00
CA PRO A 415 -14.96 2.04 16.23
C PRO A 415 -15.93 2.14 15.05
N ASP A 416 -15.73 3.12 14.16
CA ASP A 416 -16.49 3.30 12.92
C ASP A 416 -15.97 2.43 11.75
N PHE A 417 -15.01 1.53 11.99
CA PHE A 417 -14.52 0.57 11.01
C PHE A 417 -15.66 -0.38 10.60
N PRO A 418 -15.89 -0.61 9.29
CA PRO A 418 -17.02 -1.38 8.81
C PRO A 418 -16.96 -2.82 9.33
N THR A 419 -18.09 -3.31 9.83
CA THR A 419 -18.28 -4.71 10.25
C THR A 419 -19.06 -5.54 9.23
N SER A 420 -19.52 -4.90 8.17
CA SER A 420 -20.25 -5.44 7.01
C SER A 420 -20.08 -4.40 5.89
N GLY A 421 -20.03 -4.83 4.62
CA GLY A 421 -19.59 -4.09 3.41
C GLY A 421 -20.32 -2.78 3.05
N SER A 422 -20.57 -1.92 4.03
CA SER A 422 -21.12 -0.58 3.89
C SER A 422 -20.05 0.37 3.35
N LEU A 423 -20.34 0.91 2.17
CA LEU A 423 -19.53 1.86 1.38
C LEU A 423 -19.29 3.22 2.07
N ASN A 424 -19.88 3.47 3.23
CA ASN A 424 -19.89 4.80 3.86
C ASN A 424 -18.82 4.98 4.95
N CYS A 425 -17.57 4.59 4.66
CA CYS A 425 -16.46 4.92 5.55
C CYS A 425 -15.87 6.30 5.17
N PRO A 426 -15.73 7.26 6.10
CA PRO A 426 -14.95 8.48 5.86
C PRO A 426 -13.46 8.20 5.62
N LEU A 427 -12.99 6.99 5.95
CA LEU A 427 -11.65 6.47 5.61
C LEU A 427 -11.62 5.72 4.27
N GLY A 428 -12.76 5.49 3.61
CA GLY A 428 -12.96 4.83 2.30
C GLY A 428 -12.07 5.33 1.15
N MET A 429 -11.50 6.52 1.34
CA MET A 429 -10.61 7.23 0.40
C MET A 429 -9.14 7.19 0.84
N ALA A 430 -8.81 6.33 1.80
CA ALA A 430 -7.46 6.15 2.29
C ALA A 430 -6.60 5.54 1.18
N PHE A 431 -5.53 6.23 0.80
CA PHE A 431 -4.52 5.72 -0.12
C PHE A 431 -3.22 5.47 0.64
N THR A 432 -2.56 4.34 0.38
CA THR A 432 -1.18 4.06 0.79
C THR A 432 -0.39 3.60 -0.43
N MET A 433 0.90 3.92 -0.51
CA MET A 433 1.81 3.32 -1.51
C MET A 433 2.43 2.02 -1.02
N ASP A 434 2.26 1.73 0.27
CA ASP A 434 2.88 0.60 0.92
C ASP A 434 2.02 -0.69 0.85
N ILE A 435 2.61 -1.83 1.19
CA ILE A 435 1.94 -3.11 1.37
C ILE A 435 0.83 -2.97 2.40
N GLY A 436 -0.30 -3.58 2.09
CA GLY A 436 -1.34 -3.89 3.06
C GLY A 436 -1.84 -5.31 2.83
N PHE A 437 -3.06 -5.59 3.26
CA PHE A 437 -3.62 -6.93 3.30
C PHE A 437 -4.45 -7.28 2.06
N ILE A 438 -4.69 -6.35 1.13
CA ILE A 438 -5.45 -6.61 -0.09
C ILE A 438 -4.74 -7.65 -0.97
N GLN A 439 -3.43 -7.49 -1.21
CA GLN A 439 -2.70 -8.39 -2.13
C GLN A 439 -2.72 -9.85 -1.68
N PRO A 440 -2.35 -10.18 -0.41
CA PRO A 440 -2.36 -11.58 0.02
C PRO A 440 -3.76 -12.19 0.11
N LEU A 441 -4.79 -11.39 0.42
CA LEU A 441 -6.18 -11.85 0.40
C LEU A 441 -6.67 -12.14 -1.02
N TYR A 442 -6.35 -11.26 -1.99
CA TYR A 442 -6.66 -11.50 -3.40
C TYR A 442 -5.97 -12.78 -3.89
N TYR A 443 -4.67 -12.93 -3.62
CA TYR A 443 -3.91 -14.13 -3.95
C TYR A 443 -4.55 -15.39 -3.33
N THR A 444 -4.95 -15.32 -2.07
CA THR A 444 -5.68 -16.40 -1.38
C THR A 444 -6.99 -16.73 -2.07
N ALA A 445 -7.78 -15.73 -2.44
CA ALA A 445 -9.09 -15.93 -3.06
C ALA A 445 -9.01 -16.60 -4.45
N ILE A 446 -7.96 -16.33 -5.24
CA ILE A 446 -7.81 -16.87 -6.60
C ILE A 446 -7.00 -18.18 -6.66
N LYS A 447 -6.11 -18.45 -5.69
CA LYS A 447 -5.25 -19.65 -5.69
C LYS A 447 -5.67 -20.74 -4.68
N CYS A 448 -6.33 -20.41 -3.58
CA CYS A 448 -6.79 -21.43 -2.63
C CYS A 448 -7.90 -22.27 -3.26
N ARG A 449 -7.92 -23.59 -3.01
CA ARG A 449 -8.95 -24.50 -3.56
C ARG A 449 -10.06 -24.86 -2.58
N ILE A 450 -10.05 -24.27 -1.38
CA ILE A 450 -11.07 -24.50 -0.36
C ILE A 450 -12.17 -23.42 -0.44
N PRO A 451 -13.41 -23.78 -0.83
CA PRO A 451 -14.48 -22.82 -1.09
C PRO A 451 -14.75 -21.83 0.06
N GLN A 452 -14.67 -22.30 1.31
CA GLN A 452 -14.92 -21.48 2.50
C GLN A 452 -13.81 -20.44 2.74
N ILE A 453 -12.54 -20.82 2.55
CA ILE A 453 -11.39 -19.92 2.70
C ILE A 453 -11.46 -18.80 1.66
N ARG A 454 -11.80 -19.14 0.41
CA ARG A 454 -11.92 -18.18 -0.69
C ARG A 454 -13.00 -17.14 -0.44
N ARG A 455 -14.21 -17.59 -0.05
CA ARG A 455 -15.32 -16.69 0.32
C ARG A 455 -14.93 -15.79 1.49
N HIS A 456 -14.26 -16.33 2.50
CA HIS A 456 -13.80 -15.55 3.63
C HIS A 456 -12.75 -14.49 3.22
N ALA A 457 -11.83 -14.83 2.32
CA ALA A 457 -10.87 -13.88 1.76
C ALA A 457 -11.58 -12.75 0.99
N ILE A 458 -12.58 -13.09 0.17
CA ILE A 458 -13.40 -12.13 -0.58
C ILE A 458 -14.15 -11.17 0.35
N GLU A 459 -14.77 -11.67 1.41
CA GLU A 459 -15.44 -10.82 2.39
C GLU A 459 -14.47 -9.89 3.13
N LEU A 460 -13.26 -10.37 3.46
CA LEU A 460 -12.22 -9.53 4.06
C LEU A 460 -11.70 -8.46 3.07
N LEU A 461 -11.61 -8.76 1.77
CA LEU A 461 -11.29 -7.78 0.73
C LEU A 461 -12.32 -6.64 0.69
N ARG A 462 -13.61 -6.95 0.83
CA ARG A 462 -14.69 -5.96 0.87
C ARG A 462 -14.63 -5.05 2.08
N LEU A 463 -14.07 -5.54 3.20
CA LEU A 463 -13.86 -4.71 4.38
C LEU A 463 -12.71 -3.72 4.24
N ALA A 464 -11.82 -3.88 3.26
CA ALA A 464 -10.67 -3.00 3.09
C ALA A 464 -11.15 -1.59 2.69
N PRO A 465 -11.08 -0.60 3.60
CA PRO A 465 -11.66 0.72 3.34
C PRO A 465 -10.70 1.62 2.55
N HIS A 466 -9.68 1.05 1.90
CA HIS A 466 -8.54 1.81 1.42
C HIS A 466 -7.97 1.21 0.14
N ARG A 467 -7.16 2.00 -0.56
CA ARG A 467 -6.38 1.58 -1.73
C ARG A 467 -4.92 1.43 -1.36
N GLU A 468 -4.32 0.32 -1.76
CA GLU A 468 -2.91 -0.01 -1.60
C GLU A 468 -2.23 0.14 -2.97
N GLY A 469 -1.89 1.37 -3.35
CA GLY A 469 -1.38 1.71 -4.68
C GLY A 469 -2.41 1.43 -5.78
N ILE A 470 -2.13 0.42 -6.60
CA ILE A 470 -3.03 -0.07 -7.67
C ILE A 470 -4.13 -1.00 -7.14
N TRP A 471 -4.00 -1.50 -5.92
CA TRP A 471 -4.91 -2.46 -5.33
C TRP A 471 -6.11 -1.76 -4.70
N ASN A 472 -7.31 -2.21 -5.08
CA ASN A 472 -8.58 -1.74 -4.55
C ASN A 472 -9.39 -2.95 -4.09
N GLY A 473 -9.70 -3.02 -2.79
CA GLY A 473 -10.33 -4.19 -2.17
C GLY A 473 -11.65 -4.60 -2.85
N ILE A 474 -12.50 -3.64 -3.20
CA ILE A 474 -13.80 -3.88 -3.84
C ILE A 474 -13.61 -4.42 -5.27
N LEU A 475 -12.73 -3.79 -6.06
CA LEU A 475 -12.44 -4.26 -7.41
C LEU A 475 -11.84 -5.67 -7.39
N THR A 476 -10.85 -5.90 -6.54
CA THR A 476 -10.20 -7.21 -6.43
C THR A 476 -11.12 -8.29 -5.89
N ALA A 477 -12.07 -7.94 -5.00
CA ALA A 477 -13.11 -8.86 -4.54
C ALA A 477 -14.01 -9.31 -5.71
N ARG A 478 -14.51 -8.36 -6.54
CA ARG A 478 -15.34 -8.68 -7.71
C ARG A 478 -14.61 -9.56 -8.74
N ILE A 479 -13.34 -9.26 -9.01
CA ILE A 479 -12.52 -10.10 -9.91
C ILE A 479 -12.34 -11.50 -9.31
N ALA A 480 -12.02 -11.59 -8.01
CA ALA A 480 -11.85 -12.88 -7.35
C ALA A 480 -13.17 -13.68 -7.34
N GLU A 481 -14.32 -13.05 -7.14
CA GLU A 481 -15.62 -13.72 -7.24
C GLU A 481 -15.88 -14.33 -8.61
N GLU A 482 -15.50 -13.64 -9.68
CA GLU A 482 -15.62 -14.19 -11.02
C GLU A 482 -14.73 -15.43 -11.20
N VAL A 483 -13.48 -15.39 -10.69
CA VAL A 483 -12.60 -16.57 -10.67
C VAL A 483 -13.25 -17.72 -9.91
N VAL A 484 -13.77 -17.47 -8.69
CA VAL A 484 -14.45 -18.49 -7.88
C VAL A 484 -15.67 -19.05 -8.60
N ALA A 485 -16.53 -18.19 -9.15
CA ALA A 485 -17.74 -18.59 -9.86
C ALA A 485 -17.43 -19.43 -11.10
N TYR A 486 -16.35 -19.10 -11.80
CA TYR A 486 -15.87 -19.84 -12.96
C TYR A 486 -15.38 -21.24 -12.58
N GLU A 487 -14.50 -21.34 -11.58
CA GLU A 487 -13.93 -22.63 -11.15
C GLU A 487 -14.97 -23.53 -10.47
N GLU A 488 -15.89 -22.95 -9.70
CA GLU A 488 -16.89 -23.66 -8.89
C GLU A 488 -18.25 -23.84 -9.61
N TRP A 489 -18.38 -23.48 -10.88
CA TRP A 489 -19.67 -23.48 -11.63
C TRP A 489 -20.46 -24.80 -11.54
N ASN A 490 -19.78 -25.95 -11.51
CA ASN A 490 -20.39 -27.28 -11.43
C ASN A 490 -20.41 -27.89 -10.02
N ILE A 491 -19.99 -27.16 -8.99
CA ILE A 491 -20.09 -27.61 -7.60
C ILE A 491 -21.53 -27.36 -7.12
N ASP A 492 -22.16 -28.36 -6.51
CA ASP A 492 -23.54 -28.29 -6.02
C ASP A 492 -23.77 -27.03 -5.16
N ALA A 493 -24.73 -26.20 -5.58
CA ALA A 493 -25.13 -24.97 -4.91
C ALA A 493 -25.49 -25.15 -3.42
N SER A 494 -25.84 -26.38 -3.01
CA SER A 494 -26.12 -26.73 -1.63
C SER A 494 -24.89 -26.71 -0.70
N LEU A 495 -23.68 -26.95 -1.23
CA LEU A 495 -22.38 -26.80 -0.54
C LEU A 495 -21.86 -25.35 -0.55
N THR A 496 -22.38 -24.56 -1.49
CA THR A 496 -22.04 -23.16 -1.80
C THR A 496 -22.69 -22.19 -0.81
N MET A 497 -23.84 -22.55 -0.23
CA MET A 497 -24.53 -21.77 0.79
C MET A 497 -23.93 -22.00 2.19
N ALA A 498 -22.84 -21.29 2.49
CA ALA A 498 -22.41 -21.17 3.87
C ALA A 498 -23.53 -20.51 4.70
N LYS A 499 -23.91 -21.19 5.81
CA LYS A 499 -24.53 -20.55 6.98
C LYS A 499 -23.84 -19.21 7.25
N SER A 500 -24.57 -18.20 7.72
CA SER A 500 -24.07 -16.85 8.04
C SER A 500 -22.58 -16.85 8.42
N LEU A 501 -21.72 -16.41 7.50
CA LEU A 501 -20.27 -16.48 7.66
C LEU A 501 -19.88 -15.53 8.81
N ASP A 502 -19.38 -16.06 9.93
CA ASP A 502 -18.81 -15.21 10.97
C ASP A 502 -17.41 -14.76 10.53
N LEU A 503 -17.35 -13.56 9.96
CA LEU A 503 -16.18 -12.95 9.33
C LEU A 503 -14.99 -12.75 10.28
N PHE A 504 -15.21 -12.80 11.60
CA PHE A 504 -14.13 -12.67 12.59
C PHE A 504 -13.78 -13.99 13.27
N SER A 505 -14.39 -15.08 12.82
CA SER A 505 -14.04 -16.45 13.19
C SER A 505 -13.24 -17.12 12.06
N LEU A 506 -12.42 -18.10 12.41
CA LEU A 506 -11.74 -18.89 11.38
C LEU A 506 -12.75 -19.77 10.64
N PRO A 507 -12.63 -19.91 9.31
CA PRO A 507 -13.44 -20.86 8.56
C PRO A 507 -13.33 -22.28 9.15
N GLU A 508 -14.47 -22.91 9.41
CA GLU A 508 -14.52 -24.35 9.72
C GLU A 508 -14.20 -25.11 8.43
N ALA A 509 -13.13 -25.90 8.44
CA ALA A 509 -12.85 -26.85 7.37
C ALA A 509 -13.88 -27.98 7.51
N GLY A 510 -14.96 -27.93 6.73
CA GLY A 510 -15.94 -29.03 6.69
C GLY A 510 -15.28 -30.34 6.25
N ASP A 511 -15.77 -31.47 6.77
CA ASP A 511 -15.23 -32.82 6.51
C ASP A 511 -15.28 -33.27 5.04
N SER A 512 -15.95 -32.52 4.15
CA SER A 512 -16.04 -32.83 2.71
C SER A 512 -15.26 -31.79 1.90
N LEU A 513 -13.97 -32.07 1.69
CA LEU A 513 -13.14 -31.37 0.72
C LEU A 513 -13.61 -31.71 -0.70
N THR A 514 -14.53 -30.93 -1.25
CA THR A 514 -14.84 -31.04 -2.69
C THR A 514 -13.63 -30.53 -3.46
N VAL A 515 -12.80 -31.44 -3.95
CA VAL A 515 -11.61 -31.09 -4.74
C VAL A 515 -12.07 -30.56 -6.09
N LEU A 516 -11.70 -29.31 -6.40
CA LEU A 516 -11.94 -28.70 -7.70
C LEU A 516 -11.26 -29.51 -8.81
N PRO A 517 -11.96 -29.97 -9.85
CA PRO A 517 -11.34 -30.69 -10.96
C PRO A 517 -10.24 -29.86 -11.62
N TYR A 518 -9.13 -30.50 -12.02
CA TYR A 518 -7.96 -29.82 -12.60
C TYR A 518 -8.33 -28.92 -13.79
N LEU A 519 -9.15 -29.42 -14.72
CA LEU A 519 -9.56 -28.69 -15.91
C LEU A 519 -10.43 -27.48 -15.63
N CYS A 520 -11.01 -27.34 -14.43
CA CYS A 520 -11.80 -26.16 -14.05
C CYS A 520 -10.93 -25.02 -13.49
N ARG A 521 -9.64 -25.27 -13.21
CA ARG A 521 -8.77 -24.33 -12.50
C ARG A 521 -8.20 -23.27 -13.43
N ILE A 522 -8.24 -22.02 -12.98
CA ILE A 522 -7.63 -20.87 -13.63
C ILE A 522 -6.14 -20.84 -13.25
N SER A 523 -5.30 -20.92 -14.27
CA SER A 523 -3.84 -20.91 -14.13
C SER A 523 -3.29 -19.51 -13.92
N ASP A 524 -3.81 -18.52 -14.63
CA ASP A 524 -3.33 -17.14 -14.52
C ASP A 524 -4.47 -16.13 -14.65
N VAL A 525 -4.26 -14.96 -14.03
CA VAL A 525 -5.20 -13.83 -14.07
C VAL A 525 -4.40 -12.55 -14.30
N HIS A 526 -4.74 -11.83 -15.35
CA HIS A 526 -4.14 -10.55 -15.71
C HIS A 526 -5.21 -9.48 -15.62
N VAL A 527 -4.90 -8.38 -14.94
CA VAL A 527 -5.86 -7.28 -14.75
C VAL A 527 -5.29 -6.01 -15.37
N GLU A 528 -5.87 -5.56 -16.47
CA GLU A 528 -5.60 -4.24 -17.03
C GLU A 528 -6.50 -3.17 -16.39
N LEU A 529 -5.88 -2.22 -15.69
CA LEU A 529 -6.58 -1.07 -15.14
C LEU A 529 -6.74 0.07 -16.18
N PRO A 530 -7.84 0.84 -16.13
CA PRO A 530 -8.08 1.94 -17.06
C PRO A 530 -7.20 3.18 -16.77
N ASP A 531 -7.20 4.17 -17.66
CA ASP A 531 -6.56 5.47 -17.42
C ASP A 531 -7.55 6.60 -17.06
N GLU A 532 -8.77 6.23 -16.68
CA GLU A 532 -9.85 7.16 -16.32
C GLU A 532 -10.47 6.75 -14.97
N ASN A 533 -10.85 7.74 -14.14
CA ASN A 533 -11.45 7.48 -12.81
C ASN A 533 -12.75 6.65 -12.89
N THR A 534 -13.43 6.68 -14.04
CA THR A 534 -14.69 5.98 -14.32
C THR A 534 -14.53 4.88 -15.37
N GLY A 535 -13.32 4.33 -15.52
CA GLY A 535 -13.03 3.34 -16.56
C GLY A 535 -13.37 1.91 -16.16
N GLU A 536 -13.35 1.02 -17.16
CA GLU A 536 -13.48 -0.42 -16.97
C GLU A 536 -12.10 -1.05 -16.80
N ALA A 537 -11.91 -1.78 -15.70
CA ALA A 537 -10.81 -2.73 -15.58
C ALA A 537 -11.15 -3.99 -16.39
N THR A 538 -10.17 -4.50 -17.11
CA THR A 538 -10.33 -5.73 -17.91
C THR A 538 -9.52 -6.83 -17.24
N ALA A 539 -10.17 -7.93 -16.84
CA ALA A 539 -9.49 -9.10 -16.34
C ALA A 539 -9.54 -10.21 -17.39
N THR A 540 -8.38 -10.76 -17.69
CA THR A 540 -8.22 -11.91 -18.57
C THR A 540 -7.90 -13.14 -17.72
N PHE A 541 -8.54 -14.27 -18.01
CA PHE A 541 -8.40 -15.53 -17.29
C PHE A 541 -7.83 -16.60 -18.23
N TRP A 542 -6.79 -17.30 -17.78
CA TRP A 542 -6.17 -18.40 -18.54
C TRP A 542 -6.48 -19.73 -17.89
N GLN A 543 -7.01 -20.66 -18.67
CA GLN A 543 -7.34 -22.02 -18.25
C GLN A 543 -6.75 -23.03 -19.24
N ARG A 544 -6.31 -24.19 -18.74
CA ARG A 544 -5.89 -25.31 -19.58
C ARG A 544 -7.08 -26.16 -20.02
N GLU A 545 -7.21 -26.41 -21.32
CA GLU A 545 -8.33 -27.21 -21.88
C GLU A 545 -8.00 -28.71 -21.99
N ASP A 546 -6.80 -29.05 -22.46
CA ASP A 546 -6.39 -30.45 -22.73
C ASP A 546 -4.92 -30.72 -22.38
N GLY A 547 -4.30 -29.83 -21.62
CA GLY A 547 -2.87 -29.87 -21.27
C GLY A 547 -1.94 -29.37 -22.40
N ARG A 548 -2.47 -28.94 -23.55
CA ARG A 548 -1.69 -28.37 -24.66
C ARG A 548 -2.25 -27.03 -25.17
N SER A 549 -3.55 -26.79 -25.06
CA SER A 549 -4.20 -25.53 -25.43
C SER A 549 -4.62 -24.69 -24.22
N TRP A 550 -4.59 -23.36 -24.44
CA TRP A 550 -5.08 -22.37 -23.50
C TRP A 550 -6.44 -21.85 -23.93
N LYS A 551 -7.40 -21.88 -23.02
CA LYS A 551 -8.64 -21.12 -23.12
C LYS A 551 -8.44 -19.78 -22.42
N VAL A 552 -8.76 -18.71 -23.13
CA VAL A 552 -8.64 -17.34 -22.65
C VAL A 552 -10.03 -16.71 -22.63
N ASP A 553 -10.48 -16.26 -21.46
CA ASP A 553 -11.73 -15.51 -21.30
C ASP A 553 -11.40 -14.09 -20.80
N GLU A 554 -12.16 -13.10 -21.24
CA GLU A 554 -11.95 -11.69 -20.90
C GLU A 554 -13.23 -11.09 -20.36
N ARG A 555 -13.14 -10.43 -19.19
CA ARG A 555 -14.28 -9.75 -18.56
C ARG A 555 -13.94 -8.35 -18.11
N LYS A 556 -14.96 -7.50 -18.10
CA LYS A 556 -14.85 -6.10 -17.73
C LYS A 556 -15.54 -5.81 -16.41
N PHE A 557 -14.89 -5.00 -15.59
CA PHE A 557 -15.31 -4.63 -14.25
C PHE A 557 -15.24 -3.12 -14.10
N GLN A 558 -16.31 -2.48 -13.62
CA GLN A 558 -16.30 -1.05 -13.35
C GLN A 558 -15.35 -0.74 -12.18
N THR A 559 -14.44 0.23 -12.26
CA THR A 559 -13.48 0.47 -11.15
C THR A 559 -14.08 1.17 -9.94
N GLU A 560 -15.20 1.85 -10.10
CA GLU A 560 -15.99 2.47 -9.02
C GLU A 560 -17.43 1.92 -9.12
N ASP A 561 -18.07 1.61 -7.98
CA ASP A 561 -19.52 1.43 -7.97
C ASP A 561 -20.18 2.81 -8.11
N PRO A 562 -21.21 2.96 -8.97
CA PRO A 562 -21.85 4.25 -9.27
C PRO A 562 -22.47 4.96 -8.07
#